data_AF-A0A2V9ZE81-F1
#
_entry.id   AF-A0A2V9ZE81-F1
#
_cell.length_a   1.000
_cell.length_b   1.000
_cell.length_c   1.000
_cell.angle_alpha   90.00
_cell.angle_beta   90.00
_cell.angle_gamma   90.00
#
_symmetry.space_group_name_H-M   'P 1'
#
loop_
_entity.id
_entity.type
_entity.pdbx_description
1 polymer ?
#
loop_
_entity_poly.entity_id
_entity_poly.type
_entity_poly.pdbx_seq_one_letter_code
_entity_poly.pdbx_strand_id
1 'polypeptide(L)'
;MQHFSEHAWADWVRGVATPGTTAALQAHIASSCPECNGAMNLWSEVGSLARAESSYAPPENLVRLVKLEFACKHAPEAECTPGSLIYDSWINPLPIGIRGAAVSTRQVLYEAEGLTIDLRFEHKPHSNTVHASGQILSKDAPLCWVSDAAIVLWNDKGRMVASTDTNRHGEFQFEFEVQDQLRLSIATVGRKTLRIPLGNLT
;
A
#
# COMPACT_ATOMS: atom_id res chain seq x y z
N MET A 1 2.71 55.35 -1.72
CA MET A 1 2.54 54.88 -3.11
C MET A 1 1.56 53.70 -3.06
N GLN A 2 0.60 53.61 -3.97
CA GLN A 2 -0.36 52.50 -3.99
C GLN A 2 0.19 51.37 -4.86
N HIS A 3 0.31 50.18 -4.27
CA HIS A 3 0.68 48.94 -4.96
C HIS A 3 -0.58 48.13 -5.30
N PHE A 4 -0.43 47.17 -6.19
CA PHE A 4 -1.52 46.31 -6.64
C PHE A 4 -1.64 45.09 -5.74
N SER A 5 -2.87 44.58 -5.58
CA SER A 5 -3.13 43.35 -4.84
C SER A 5 -2.62 42.13 -5.61
N GLU A 6 -2.37 41.03 -4.90
CA GLU A 6 -2.03 39.73 -5.49
C GLU A 6 -3.06 39.26 -6.52
N HIS A 7 -4.35 39.53 -6.27
CA HIS A 7 -5.44 39.18 -7.18
C HIS A 7 -5.31 39.90 -8.52
N ALA A 8 -4.93 41.19 -8.52
CA ALA A 8 -4.72 41.94 -9.75
C ALA A 8 -3.56 41.38 -10.59
N TRP A 9 -2.48 40.93 -9.94
CA TRP A 9 -1.36 40.26 -10.62
C TRP A 9 -1.75 38.89 -11.17
N ALA A 10 -2.46 38.09 -10.38
CA ALA A 10 -2.98 36.80 -10.82
C ALA A 10 -3.94 36.93 -12.01
N ASP A 11 -4.84 37.91 -11.99
CA ASP A 11 -5.75 38.21 -13.11
C ASP A 11 -4.99 38.62 -14.36
N TRP A 12 -3.96 39.44 -14.19
CA TRP A 12 -3.13 39.94 -15.28
C TRP A 12 -2.36 38.81 -15.96
N VAL A 13 -1.68 37.94 -15.20
CA VAL A 13 -0.93 36.80 -15.76
C VAL A 13 -1.85 35.76 -16.42
N ARG A 14 -3.06 35.58 -15.89
CA ARG A 14 -4.09 34.72 -16.48
C ARG A 14 -4.74 35.32 -17.73
N GLY A 15 -4.50 36.59 -18.03
CA GLY A 15 -5.12 37.29 -19.16
C GLY A 15 -6.60 37.63 -18.95
N VAL A 16 -7.07 37.67 -17.69
CA VAL A 16 -8.47 37.98 -17.32
C VAL A 16 -8.64 39.32 -16.62
N ALA A 17 -7.56 40.06 -16.40
CA ALA A 17 -7.61 41.41 -15.83
C ALA A 17 -8.40 42.37 -16.74
N THR A 18 -9.13 43.30 -16.12
CA THR A 18 -9.86 44.32 -16.87
C THR A 18 -8.87 45.20 -17.67
N PRO A 19 -9.27 45.74 -18.84
CA PRO A 19 -8.39 46.59 -19.65
C PRO A 19 -7.81 47.79 -18.88
N GLY A 20 -8.60 48.38 -17.97
CA GLY A 20 -8.16 49.48 -17.12
C GLY A 20 -7.08 49.06 -16.12
N THR A 21 -7.23 47.89 -15.49
CA THR A 21 -6.23 47.34 -14.56
C THR A 21 -4.94 46.97 -15.29
N THR A 22 -5.04 46.38 -16.49
CA THR A 22 -3.88 46.03 -17.32
C THR A 22 -3.07 47.26 -17.72
N ALA A 23 -3.73 48.32 -18.17
CA ALA A 23 -3.06 49.58 -18.53
C ALA A 23 -2.38 50.23 -17.32
N ALA A 24 -3.04 50.23 -16.15
CA ALA A 24 -2.48 50.77 -14.91
C ALA A 24 -1.25 49.98 -14.43
N LEU A 25 -1.30 48.65 -14.48
CA LEU A 25 -0.16 47.78 -14.16
C LEU A 25 1.02 48.02 -15.11
N GLN A 26 0.77 48.07 -16.42
CA GLN A 26 1.81 48.31 -17.43
C GLN A 26 2.49 49.68 -17.23
N ALA A 27 1.71 50.74 -17.01
CA ALA A 27 2.24 52.07 -16.75
C ALA A 27 3.08 52.12 -15.46
N HIS A 28 2.66 51.37 -14.43
CA HIS A 28 3.37 51.32 -13.17
C HIS A 28 4.68 50.51 -13.26
N ILE A 29 4.71 49.43 -14.03
CA ILE A 29 5.94 48.66 -14.32
C ILE A 29 6.93 49.52 -15.12
N ALA A 30 6.43 50.30 -16.09
CA ALA A 30 7.26 51.23 -16.87
C ALA A 30 7.96 52.30 -16.01
N SER A 31 7.41 52.61 -14.82
CA SER A 31 8.04 53.49 -13.83
C SER A 31 9.21 52.85 -13.05
N SER A 32 9.54 51.58 -13.33
CA SER A 32 10.61 50.81 -12.67
C SER A 32 10.46 50.66 -11.15
N CYS A 33 9.24 50.55 -10.64
CA CYS A 33 9.00 50.26 -9.21
C CYS A 33 9.56 48.87 -8.83
N PRO A 34 10.49 48.75 -7.87
CA PRO A 34 11.16 47.49 -7.56
C PRO A 34 10.23 46.42 -6.99
N GLU A 35 9.29 46.79 -6.11
CA GLU A 35 8.32 45.83 -5.54
C GLU A 35 7.38 45.26 -6.60
N CYS A 36 6.86 46.11 -7.48
CA CYS A 36 5.97 45.69 -8.55
C CYS A 36 6.69 44.88 -9.64
N ASN A 37 7.97 45.16 -9.91
CA ASN A 37 8.80 44.31 -10.77
C ASN A 37 9.06 42.93 -10.15
N GLY A 38 9.29 42.86 -8.84
CA GLY A 38 9.40 41.59 -8.12
C GLY A 38 8.12 40.76 -8.20
N ALA A 39 6.97 41.39 -7.93
CA ALA A 39 5.67 40.74 -8.03
C ALA A 39 5.39 40.25 -9.47
N MET A 40 5.64 41.09 -10.48
CA MET A 40 5.51 40.76 -11.89
C MET A 40 6.30 39.50 -12.27
N ASN A 41 7.57 39.42 -11.84
CA ASN A 41 8.43 38.27 -12.15
C ASN A 41 7.91 36.99 -11.50
N LEU A 42 7.60 37.04 -10.20
CA LEU A 42 7.05 35.90 -9.46
C LEU A 42 5.76 35.38 -10.11
N TRP A 43 4.81 36.28 -10.37
CA TRP A 43 3.52 35.88 -10.95
C TRP A 43 3.70 35.37 -12.39
N SER A 44 4.63 35.93 -13.16
CA SER A 44 4.92 35.45 -14.52
C SER A 44 5.50 34.04 -14.53
N GLU A 45 6.37 33.70 -13.56
CA GLU A 45 6.89 32.34 -13.36
C GLU A 45 5.78 31.37 -12.94
N VAL A 46 4.92 31.76 -12.02
CA VAL A 46 3.76 30.95 -11.63
C VAL A 46 2.85 30.70 -12.83
N GLY A 47 2.60 31.72 -13.66
CA GLY A 47 1.80 31.59 -14.87
C GLY A 47 2.43 30.73 -15.96
N SER A 48 3.76 30.76 -16.11
CA SER A 48 4.46 29.87 -17.06
C SER A 48 4.41 28.42 -16.60
N LEU A 49 4.62 28.16 -15.30
CA LEU A 49 4.52 26.84 -14.69
C LEU A 49 3.12 26.25 -14.84
N ALA A 50 2.08 27.02 -14.50
CA ALA A 50 0.69 26.56 -14.60
C ALA A 50 0.28 26.20 -16.04
N ARG A 51 0.77 26.95 -17.03
CA ARG A 51 0.58 26.63 -18.46
C ARG A 51 1.29 25.33 -18.84
N ALA A 52 2.53 25.15 -18.40
CA ALA A 52 3.29 23.93 -18.66
C ALA A 52 2.63 22.69 -18.02
N GLU A 53 2.14 22.82 -16.80
CA GLU A 53 1.45 21.75 -16.05
C GLU A 53 0.23 21.23 -16.79
N SER A 54 -0.57 22.12 -17.41
CA SER A 54 -1.78 21.71 -18.16
C SER A 54 -1.49 20.77 -19.34
N SER A 55 -0.28 20.83 -19.89
CA SER A 55 0.20 19.98 -20.99
C SER A 55 1.09 18.83 -20.53
N TYR A 56 1.40 18.75 -19.23
CA TYR A 56 2.27 17.74 -18.68
C TYR A 56 1.54 16.40 -18.59
N ALA A 57 1.91 15.47 -19.47
CA ALA A 57 1.46 14.08 -19.43
C ALA A 57 2.64 13.20 -19.00
N PRO A 58 2.74 12.83 -17.70
CA PRO A 58 3.79 11.92 -17.25
C PRO A 58 3.64 10.55 -17.94
N PRO A 59 4.75 9.88 -18.29
CA PRO A 59 4.72 8.53 -18.87
C PRO A 59 3.90 7.55 -18.02
N GLU A 60 3.02 6.77 -18.65
CA GLU A 60 2.10 5.86 -17.95
C GLU A 60 2.81 4.86 -17.03
N ASN A 61 3.98 4.38 -17.43
CA ASN A 61 4.78 3.46 -16.62
C ASN A 61 5.25 4.10 -15.31
N LEU A 62 5.60 5.40 -15.31
CA LEU A 62 5.98 6.13 -14.10
C LEU A 62 4.76 6.38 -13.21
N VAL A 63 3.62 6.76 -13.79
CA VAL A 63 2.37 6.92 -13.04
C VAL A 63 1.97 5.60 -12.36
N ARG A 64 2.10 4.48 -13.07
CA ARG A 64 1.84 3.14 -12.52
C ARG A 64 2.78 2.80 -11.36
N LEU A 65 4.10 3.03 -11.52
CA LEU A 65 5.09 2.77 -10.48
C LEU A 65 4.83 3.62 -9.22
N VAL A 66 4.55 4.91 -9.39
CA VAL A 66 4.24 5.82 -8.28
C VAL A 66 2.92 5.45 -7.61
N LYS A 67 1.88 5.06 -8.37
CA LYS A 67 0.61 4.57 -7.79
C LYS A 67 0.82 3.30 -6.96
N LEU A 68 1.64 2.36 -7.44
CA LEU A 68 1.98 1.15 -6.69
C LEU A 68 2.78 1.46 -5.42
N GLU A 69 3.77 2.35 -5.51
CA GLU A 69 4.55 2.78 -4.36
C GLU A 69 3.70 3.54 -3.33
N PHE A 70 2.82 4.44 -3.79
CA PHE A 70 1.91 5.18 -2.93
C PHE A 70 0.87 4.27 -2.29
N ALA A 71 0.34 3.28 -3.02
CA ALA A 71 -0.56 2.26 -2.48
C ALA A 71 0.12 1.36 -1.44
N CYS A 72 1.42 1.06 -1.60
CA CYS A 72 2.21 0.35 -0.58
C CYS A 72 2.48 1.22 0.65
N LYS A 73 2.84 2.50 0.47
CA LYS A 73 3.20 3.42 1.56
C LYS A 73 2.00 3.99 2.32
N HIS A 74 0.89 4.18 1.62
CA HIS A 74 -0.38 4.71 2.13
C HIS A 74 -1.48 3.68 2.01
N ALA A 75 -1.17 2.38 2.01
CA ALA A 75 -2.14 1.41 2.50
C ALA A 75 -2.54 1.97 3.87
N PRO A 76 -3.77 2.48 4.04
CA PRO A 76 -4.20 2.87 5.35
C PRO A 76 -4.08 1.60 6.21
N GLU A 77 -4.28 1.72 7.51
CA GLU A 77 -5.01 0.62 8.16
C GLU A 77 -6.41 0.56 7.51
N ALA A 78 -6.48 0.16 6.23
CA ALA A 78 -7.71 -0.21 5.54
C ALA A 78 -8.34 -1.20 6.49
N GLU A 79 -9.56 -0.92 6.97
CA GLU A 79 -10.27 -1.68 8.01
C GLU A 79 -9.88 -3.16 7.95
N CYS A 80 -8.84 -3.53 8.70
CA CYS A 80 -8.22 -4.83 8.58
C CYS A 80 -8.98 -5.69 9.55
N THR A 81 -9.66 -6.71 9.04
CA THR A 81 -10.28 -7.66 9.95
C THR A 81 -9.17 -8.55 10.52
N PRO A 82 -9.03 -8.67 11.84
CA PRO A 82 -8.07 -9.59 12.44
C PRO A 82 -8.54 -11.04 12.26
N GLY A 83 -7.60 -11.94 11.96
CA GLY A 83 -7.85 -13.38 11.97
C GLY A 83 -7.90 -13.92 13.39
N SER A 84 -8.95 -14.67 13.71
CA SER A 84 -9.05 -15.40 14.97
C SER A 84 -8.39 -16.78 14.84
N LEU A 85 -7.42 -17.08 15.70
CA LEU A 85 -6.77 -18.39 15.75
C LEU A 85 -7.74 -19.42 16.35
N ILE A 86 -8.06 -20.47 15.60
CA ILE A 86 -8.98 -21.54 16.03
C ILE A 86 -8.23 -22.82 16.36
N TYR A 87 -7.09 -23.07 15.72
CA TYR A 87 -6.26 -24.25 15.95
C TYR A 87 -4.78 -23.94 15.84
N ASP A 88 -3.98 -24.55 16.73
CA ASP A 88 -2.52 -24.55 16.67
C ASP A 88 -1.98 -25.92 17.06
N SER A 89 -1.23 -26.56 16.17
CA SER A 89 -0.69 -27.91 16.39
C SER A 89 0.30 -27.98 17.54
N TRP A 90 0.97 -26.88 17.91
CA TRP A 90 1.95 -26.86 19.00
C TRP A 90 1.31 -26.84 20.39
N ILE A 91 0.09 -26.30 20.49
CA ILE A 91 -0.63 -26.22 21.76
C ILE A 91 -1.50 -27.47 21.99
N ASN A 92 -1.77 -28.24 20.93
CA ASN A 92 -2.56 -29.46 21.01
C ASN A 92 -1.71 -30.70 21.30
N PRO A 93 -2.05 -31.52 22.31
CA PRO A 93 -1.30 -32.73 22.63
C PRO A 93 -1.36 -33.73 21.46
N LEU A 94 -0.20 -34.25 21.06
CA LEU A 94 -0.12 -35.31 20.06
C LEU A 94 -0.89 -36.55 20.56
N PRO A 95 -1.68 -37.22 19.70
CA PRO A 95 -2.29 -38.50 20.02
C PRO A 95 -1.26 -39.52 20.54
N ILE A 96 -1.64 -40.26 21.59
CA ILE A 96 -0.81 -41.30 22.19
C ILE A 96 -0.37 -42.31 21.11
N GLY A 97 0.94 -42.53 20.98
CA GLY A 97 1.51 -43.52 20.05
C GLY A 97 2.27 -42.93 18.85
N ILE A 98 2.22 -41.61 18.62
CA ILE A 98 3.05 -40.95 17.60
C ILE A 98 4.50 -40.83 18.11
N ARG A 99 5.39 -41.69 17.62
CA ARG A 99 6.83 -41.62 17.89
C ARG A 99 7.55 -40.90 16.75
N GLY A 100 7.80 -39.61 16.95
CA GLY A 100 8.88 -38.84 16.30
C GLY A 100 8.65 -38.40 14.86
N ALA A 101 8.23 -37.15 14.68
CA ALA A 101 8.63 -36.25 13.57
C ALA A 101 8.09 -34.80 13.72
N ALA A 102 7.64 -34.36 14.91
CA ALA A 102 6.72 -33.22 15.01
C ALA A 102 7.29 -31.96 15.69
N VAL A 103 8.59 -31.65 15.53
CA VAL A 103 9.16 -30.40 16.07
C VAL A 103 9.41 -29.36 14.96
N SER A 104 9.61 -29.78 13.72
CA SER A 104 9.93 -28.87 12.61
C SER A 104 8.72 -28.33 11.85
N THR A 105 7.51 -28.80 12.16
CA THR A 105 6.28 -28.41 11.44
C THR A 105 5.25 -27.83 12.41
N ARG A 106 4.71 -26.66 12.08
CA ARG A 106 3.60 -26.01 12.80
C ARG A 106 2.43 -25.85 11.84
N GLN A 107 1.24 -26.29 12.24
CA GLN A 107 0.00 -26.04 11.53
C GLN A 107 -0.90 -25.15 12.38
N VAL A 108 -1.49 -24.13 11.75
CA VAL A 108 -2.40 -23.19 12.40
C VAL A 108 -3.60 -22.91 11.49
N LEU A 109 -4.76 -22.77 12.10
CA LEU A 109 -6.01 -22.46 11.40
C LEU A 109 -6.57 -21.13 11.91
N TYR A 110 -6.83 -20.20 10.99
CA TYR A 110 -7.45 -18.92 11.30
C TYR A 110 -8.81 -18.77 10.65
N GLU A 111 -9.66 -17.94 11.26
CA GLU A 111 -10.96 -17.57 10.72
C GLU A 111 -11.20 -16.07 10.77
N ALA A 112 -11.79 -15.54 9.70
CA ALA A 112 -12.30 -14.17 9.63
C ALA A 112 -13.20 -14.01 8.40
N GLU A 113 -14.22 -13.15 8.50
CA GLU A 113 -15.08 -12.77 7.36
C GLU A 113 -15.70 -13.98 6.62
N GLY A 114 -16.00 -15.10 7.31
CA GLY A 114 -16.51 -16.32 6.65
C GLY A 114 -15.46 -17.06 5.81
N LEU A 115 -14.18 -16.76 6.01
CA LEU A 115 -13.04 -17.51 5.45
C LEU A 115 -12.38 -18.35 6.54
N THR A 116 -11.84 -19.48 6.12
CA THR A 116 -10.94 -20.33 6.89
C THR A 116 -9.59 -20.35 6.18
N ILE A 117 -8.52 -20.12 6.93
CA ILE A 117 -7.16 -20.03 6.41
C ILE A 117 -6.33 -21.08 7.12
N ASP A 118 -5.97 -22.14 6.39
CA ASP A 118 -5.07 -23.19 6.86
C ASP A 118 -3.64 -22.83 6.47
N LEU A 119 -2.74 -22.81 7.45
CA LEU A 119 -1.34 -22.48 7.26
C LEU A 119 -0.47 -23.57 7.85
N ARG A 120 0.56 -23.96 7.10
CA ARG A 120 1.57 -24.91 7.51
C ARG A 120 2.96 -24.33 7.29
N PHE A 121 3.75 -24.36 8.35
CA PHE A 121 5.13 -23.88 8.37
C PHE A 121 6.05 -25.07 8.61
N GLU A 122 7.06 -25.21 7.75
CA GLU A 122 8.06 -26.27 7.83
C GLU A 122 9.46 -25.64 7.88
N HIS A 123 10.21 -25.94 8.93
CA HIS A 123 11.61 -25.52 9.05
C HIS A 123 12.50 -26.38 8.18
N LYS A 124 13.30 -25.74 7.36
CA LYS A 124 14.32 -26.43 6.57
C LYS A 124 15.48 -26.84 7.48
N PRO A 125 15.84 -28.14 7.55
CA PRO A 125 16.93 -28.59 8.41
C PRO A 125 18.24 -27.85 8.09
N HIS A 126 18.95 -27.42 9.13
CA HIS A 126 20.24 -26.71 9.02
C HIS A 126 20.16 -25.36 8.28
N SER A 127 18.98 -24.75 8.21
CA SER A 127 18.78 -23.40 7.67
C SER A 127 17.90 -22.57 8.60
N ASN A 128 17.98 -21.24 8.48
CA ASN A 128 17.02 -20.33 9.09
C ASN A 128 15.80 -20.07 8.19
N THR A 129 15.55 -20.94 7.22
CA THR A 129 14.49 -20.80 6.22
C THR A 129 13.26 -21.59 6.63
N VAL A 130 12.11 -20.95 6.57
CA VAL A 130 10.79 -21.56 6.72
C VAL A 130 10.14 -21.65 5.35
N HIS A 131 9.62 -22.83 5.04
CA HIS A 131 8.69 -23.03 3.93
C HIS A 131 7.27 -22.90 4.48
N ALA A 132 6.52 -21.93 3.98
CA ALA A 132 5.10 -21.78 4.27
C ALA A 132 4.26 -22.27 3.10
N SER A 133 3.23 -23.03 3.43
CA SER A 133 2.16 -23.41 2.51
C SER A 133 0.82 -23.13 3.18
N GLY A 134 -0.19 -22.79 2.41
CA GLY A 134 -1.51 -22.54 2.96
C GLY A 134 -2.61 -22.59 1.93
N GLN A 135 -3.85 -22.60 2.44
CA GLN A 135 -5.05 -22.60 1.63
C GLN A 135 -6.12 -21.70 2.24
N ILE A 136 -6.84 -20.98 1.38
CA ILE A 136 -7.99 -20.15 1.75
C ILE A 136 -9.27 -20.83 1.28
N LEU A 137 -10.18 -21.05 2.25
CA LEU A 137 -11.45 -21.72 2.05
C LEU A 137 -12.60 -20.77 2.43
N SER A 138 -13.68 -20.77 1.64
CA SER A 138 -14.93 -20.11 2.05
C SER A 138 -15.76 -21.05 2.92
N LYS A 139 -16.21 -20.57 4.08
CA LYS A 139 -17.17 -21.31 4.93
C LYS A 139 -18.54 -21.43 4.29
N ASP A 140 -18.99 -20.36 3.64
CA ASP A 140 -20.34 -20.27 3.10
C ASP A 140 -20.47 -21.01 1.75
N ALA A 141 -19.36 -21.19 1.05
CA ALA A 141 -19.32 -21.87 -0.24
C ALA A 141 -18.07 -22.77 -0.36
N PRO A 142 -18.09 -24.00 0.22
CA PRO A 142 -16.93 -24.88 0.29
C PRO A 142 -16.36 -25.32 -1.07
N LEU A 143 -17.15 -25.16 -2.14
CA LEU A 143 -16.78 -25.49 -3.52
C LEU A 143 -16.40 -24.26 -4.36
N CYS A 144 -16.52 -23.06 -3.79
CA CYS A 144 -16.07 -21.82 -4.41
C CYS A 144 -14.71 -21.44 -3.85
N TRP A 145 -13.68 -21.66 -4.67
CA TRP A 145 -12.31 -21.33 -4.30
C TRP A 145 -12.10 -19.82 -4.29
N VAL A 146 -11.34 -19.36 -3.31
CA VAL A 146 -10.87 -17.97 -3.26
C VAL A 146 -9.60 -17.89 -4.12
N SER A 147 -9.80 -17.73 -5.43
CA SER A 147 -8.70 -17.56 -6.39
C SER A 147 -8.18 -16.12 -6.39
N ASP A 148 -6.93 -15.96 -6.82
CA ASP A 148 -6.30 -14.66 -7.09
C ASP A 148 -6.24 -13.74 -5.85
N ALA A 149 -6.17 -14.34 -4.66
CA ALA A 149 -5.95 -13.62 -3.41
C ALA A 149 -4.47 -13.29 -3.27
N ALA A 150 -4.15 -12.02 -3.03
CA ALA A 150 -2.79 -11.58 -2.80
C ALA A 150 -2.39 -11.85 -1.35
N ILE A 151 -1.29 -12.57 -1.17
CA ILE A 151 -0.73 -12.97 0.12
C ILE A 151 0.59 -12.25 0.32
N VAL A 152 0.69 -11.45 1.39
CA VAL A 152 1.90 -10.67 1.68
C VAL A 152 2.35 -10.89 3.10
N LEU A 153 3.62 -11.28 3.26
CA LEU A 153 4.29 -11.42 4.54
C LEU A 153 5.05 -10.13 4.87
N TRP A 154 4.82 -9.60 6.07
CA TRP A 154 5.45 -8.39 6.59
C TRP A 154 6.24 -8.69 7.85
N ASN A 155 7.31 -7.93 8.08
CA ASN A 155 7.98 -7.88 9.39
C ASN A 155 7.43 -6.75 10.27
N ASP A 156 7.93 -6.69 11.50
CA ASP A 156 7.62 -5.69 12.53
C ASP A 156 7.84 -4.24 12.06
N LYS A 157 8.81 -4.02 11.17
CA LYS A 157 9.15 -2.72 10.57
C LYS A 157 8.27 -2.34 9.38
N GLY A 158 7.27 -3.15 9.04
CA GLY A 158 6.38 -2.92 7.89
C GLY A 158 7.05 -3.14 6.54
N ARG A 159 8.18 -3.84 6.49
CA ARG A 159 8.83 -4.23 5.22
C ARG A 159 8.23 -5.54 4.73
N MET A 160 7.96 -5.61 3.44
CA MET A 160 7.55 -6.85 2.77
C MET A 160 8.71 -7.84 2.75
N VAL A 161 8.48 -9.03 3.30
CA VAL A 161 9.44 -10.13 3.37
C VAL A 161 9.23 -11.10 2.20
N ALA A 162 7.97 -11.43 1.90
CA ALA A 162 7.58 -12.31 0.81
C ALA A 162 6.18 -11.93 0.30
N SER A 163 5.89 -12.30 -0.94
CA SER A 163 4.58 -12.10 -1.57
C SER A 163 4.30 -13.23 -2.55
N THR A 164 3.04 -13.66 -2.64
CA THR A 164 2.56 -14.65 -3.61
C THR A 164 1.06 -14.46 -3.83
N ASP A 165 0.51 -15.09 -4.85
CA ASP A 165 -0.93 -15.10 -5.13
C ASP A 165 -1.48 -16.53 -4.96
N THR A 166 -2.75 -16.67 -4.58
CA THR A 166 -3.40 -17.99 -4.56
C THR A 166 -3.65 -18.52 -5.96
N ASN A 167 -3.49 -19.82 -6.12
CA ASN A 167 -3.91 -20.51 -7.33
C ASN A 167 -5.45 -20.61 -7.41
N ARG A 168 -5.96 -21.24 -8.48
CA ARG A 168 -7.40 -21.45 -8.70
C ARG A 168 -8.11 -22.30 -7.63
N HIS A 169 -7.37 -22.96 -6.74
CA HIS A 169 -7.89 -23.76 -5.62
C HIS A 169 -7.68 -23.06 -4.27
N GLY A 170 -7.27 -21.79 -4.27
CA GLY A 170 -7.02 -21.02 -3.06
C GLY A 170 -5.72 -21.37 -2.34
N GLU A 171 -4.83 -22.15 -2.95
CA GLU A 171 -3.57 -22.59 -2.35
C GLU A 171 -2.43 -21.63 -2.69
N PHE A 172 -1.46 -21.51 -1.79
CA PHE A 172 -0.27 -20.69 -1.97
C PHE A 172 0.93 -21.26 -1.21
N GLN A 173 2.12 -20.85 -1.64
CA GLN A 173 3.37 -21.23 -0.98
C GLN A 173 4.44 -20.13 -1.15
N PHE A 174 5.33 -20.00 -0.16
CA PHE A 174 6.50 -19.13 -0.22
C PHE A 174 7.55 -19.54 0.83
N GLU A 175 8.79 -19.10 0.63
CA GLU A 175 9.89 -19.29 1.57
C GLU A 175 10.33 -17.95 2.16
N PHE A 176 10.76 -17.95 3.42
CA PHE A 176 11.30 -16.76 4.09
C PHE A 176 12.26 -17.15 5.20
N GLU A 177 13.11 -16.21 5.62
CA GLU A 177 13.95 -16.40 6.81
C GLU A 177 13.17 -16.11 8.09
N VAL A 178 13.37 -16.93 9.14
CA VAL A 178 12.76 -16.73 10.45
C VAL A 178 13.05 -15.33 10.97
N GLN A 179 11.99 -14.61 11.32
CA GLN A 179 12.02 -13.29 11.92
C GLN A 179 10.93 -13.21 12.99
N ASP A 180 11.14 -12.34 13.99
CA ASP A 180 10.14 -12.10 15.03
C ASP A 180 8.97 -11.27 14.51
N GLN A 181 7.79 -11.46 15.12
CA GLN A 181 6.60 -10.63 14.92
C GLN A 181 6.13 -10.51 13.47
N LEU A 182 6.28 -11.58 12.70
CA LEU A 182 5.78 -11.65 11.33
C LEU A 182 4.26 -11.52 11.28
N ARG A 183 3.79 -10.85 10.22
CA ARG A 183 2.36 -10.64 9.95
C ARG A 183 2.03 -11.01 8.52
N LEU A 184 1.02 -11.86 8.36
CA LEU A 184 0.45 -12.20 7.06
C LEU A 184 -0.72 -11.25 6.76
N SER A 185 -0.76 -10.70 5.55
CA SER A 185 -1.92 -9.98 5.00
C SER A 185 -2.47 -10.73 3.81
N ILE A 186 -3.80 -10.83 3.76
CA ILE A 186 -4.52 -11.55 2.71
C ILE A 186 -5.55 -10.58 2.14
N ALA A 187 -5.37 -10.20 0.88
CA ALA A 187 -6.30 -9.34 0.16
C ALA A 187 -7.11 -10.15 -0.85
N THR A 188 -8.44 -10.02 -0.79
CA THR A 188 -9.38 -10.71 -1.67
C THR A 188 -10.36 -9.71 -2.26
N VAL A 189 -10.78 -9.91 -3.51
CA VAL A 189 -11.69 -8.99 -4.20
C VAL A 189 -13.03 -8.92 -3.47
N GLY A 190 -13.50 -7.70 -3.20
CA GLY A 190 -14.81 -7.47 -2.57
C GLY A 190 -14.87 -7.75 -1.06
N ARG A 191 -13.73 -7.96 -0.39
CA ARG A 191 -13.65 -8.17 1.05
C ARG A 191 -12.59 -7.26 1.68
N LYS A 192 -12.68 -7.08 3.00
CA LYS A 192 -11.64 -6.41 3.78
C LYS A 192 -10.36 -7.23 3.77
N THR A 193 -9.21 -6.55 3.82
CA THR A 193 -7.92 -7.22 3.98
C THR A 193 -7.86 -7.89 5.33
N LEU A 194 -7.57 -9.19 5.34
CA LEU A 194 -7.37 -9.95 6.55
C LEU A 194 -5.92 -9.81 7.02
N ARG A 195 -5.71 -9.59 8.32
CA ARG A 195 -4.38 -9.57 8.96
C ARG A 195 -4.27 -10.65 10.02
N ILE A 196 -3.19 -11.43 9.94
CA ILE A 196 -2.89 -12.53 10.84
C ILE A 196 -1.48 -12.34 11.44
N PRO A 197 -1.34 -12.21 12.77
CA PRO A 197 -0.04 -12.30 13.41
C PRO A 197 0.41 -13.77 13.47
N LEU A 198 1.63 -14.07 12.99
CA LEU A 198 2.13 -15.45 12.91
C LEU A 198 2.77 -15.98 14.21
N GLY A 199 2.85 -15.14 15.25
CA GLY A 199 3.48 -15.49 16.53
C GLY A 199 4.93 -15.91 16.36
N ASN A 200 5.50 -16.59 17.37
CA ASN A 200 6.83 -17.18 17.23
C ASN A 200 6.73 -18.46 16.41
N LEU A 201 7.53 -18.53 15.35
CA LEU A 201 7.69 -19.73 14.53
C LEU A 201 8.87 -20.58 15.00
N THR A 202 9.47 -20.28 16.15
CA THR A 202 10.63 -20.97 16.75
C THR A 202 10.26 -21.80 17.97
#